data_AF-A0A4Z0JQ05-F1
#
_entry.id   AF-A0A4Z0JQ05-F1
#
_cell.length_a   1.000
_cell.length_b   1.000
_cell.length_c   1.000
_cell.angle_alpha   90.00
_cell.angle_beta   90.00
_cell.angle_gamma   90.00
#
_symmetry.space_group_name_H-M   'P 1'
#
loop_
_entity.id
_entity.type
_entity.pdbx_description
1 polymer ?
#
loop_
_entity_poly.entity_id
_entity_poly.type
_entity_poly.pdbx_seq_one_letter_code
_entity_poly.pdbx_strand_id
1 'polypeptide(L)'
;MKLIQKGLLFASIFTIGAGVSVPTIISNPNIVQAATTKGLKKITTKKIRVKVSKAQLYNQKGKKISRCLTKGTTCKTSEKNTVKGCTYYKVGKDEFVRASSVRSI
;
A
#
# COMPACT_ATOMS: atom_id res chain seq x y z
N MET A 1 2.99 -52.40 32.82
CA MET A 1 2.55 -52.79 31.46
C MET A 1 3.22 -51.87 30.44
N LYS A 2 3.53 -52.37 29.24
CA LYS A 2 4.46 -51.73 28.29
C LYS A 2 3.72 -50.94 27.20
N LEU A 3 4.39 -49.93 26.64
CA LEU A 3 3.84 -48.87 25.78
C LEU A 3 3.16 -49.36 24.48
N ILE A 4 2.07 -48.70 24.09
CA ILE A 4 1.67 -48.48 22.69
C ILE A 4 0.91 -47.15 22.55
N GLN A 5 1.63 -46.08 22.25
CA GLN A 5 1.02 -44.87 21.70
C GLN A 5 0.71 -45.13 20.22
N LYS A 6 -0.57 -45.23 19.86
CA LYS A 6 -1.00 -45.44 18.48
C LYS A 6 -0.83 -44.12 17.70
N GLY A 7 0.26 -44.03 16.93
CA GLY A 7 0.52 -42.86 16.09
C GLY A 7 -0.53 -42.73 14.99
N LEU A 8 -1.20 -41.57 14.94
CA LEU A 8 -2.01 -41.17 13.78
C LEU A 8 -1.08 -40.51 12.76
N LEU A 9 -1.07 -41.02 11.53
CA LEU A 9 -0.20 -40.54 10.46
C LEU A 9 -0.59 -39.12 10.05
N PHE A 10 0.31 -38.15 10.26
CA PHE A 10 0.15 -36.80 9.72
C PHE A 10 0.39 -36.81 8.21
N ALA A 11 -0.68 -36.83 7.43
CA ALA A 11 -0.61 -36.71 5.98
C ALA A 11 -0.10 -35.32 5.56
N SER A 12 1.02 -35.28 4.86
CA SER A 12 1.66 -34.06 4.37
C SER A 12 0.85 -33.41 3.23
N ILE A 13 0.04 -32.39 3.54
CA ILE A 13 -0.41 -31.43 2.53
C ILE A 13 0.65 -30.35 2.33
N PHE A 14 1.48 -30.55 1.31
CA PHE A 14 2.47 -29.56 0.86
C PHE A 14 1.77 -28.43 0.09
N THR A 15 1.40 -27.37 0.80
CA THR A 15 0.84 -26.15 0.20
C THR A 15 1.92 -25.39 -0.57
N ILE A 16 1.95 -25.54 -1.89
CA ILE A 16 2.83 -24.79 -2.78
C ILE A 16 2.25 -23.40 -3.06
N GLY A 17 3.08 -22.35 -2.88
CA GLY A 17 2.82 -20.99 -3.37
C GLY A 17 2.37 -20.02 -2.26
N ALA A 18 3.04 -18.89 -2.00
CA ALA A 18 4.14 -18.25 -2.73
C ALA A 18 5.33 -17.92 -1.80
N GLY A 19 6.54 -18.03 -2.34
CA GLY A 19 7.77 -17.81 -1.59
C GLY A 19 8.06 -16.33 -1.29
N VAL A 20 8.58 -16.11 -0.08
CA VAL A 20 9.66 -15.17 0.28
C VAL A 20 9.73 -13.78 -0.39
N SER A 21 9.48 -12.74 0.43
CA SER A 21 10.54 -11.76 0.69
C SER A 21 10.35 -11.05 2.04
N VAL A 22 11.32 -11.26 2.93
CA VAL A 22 11.65 -10.45 4.11
C VAL A 22 13.11 -10.00 3.93
N PRO A 23 13.63 -8.97 4.64
CA PRO A 23 12.97 -7.88 5.38
C PRO A 23 13.57 -6.48 5.08
N THR A 24 13.03 -5.41 5.72
CA THR A 24 13.71 -4.17 6.21
C THR A 24 12.59 -3.17 6.62
N ILE A 25 12.36 -2.74 7.88
CA ILE A 25 13.20 -2.09 8.92
C ILE A 25 13.52 -0.62 8.53
N ILE A 26 13.07 0.45 9.18
CA ILE A 26 12.18 0.65 10.36
C ILE A 26 11.37 1.96 10.09
N SER A 27 10.22 2.27 10.70
CA SER A 27 10.08 2.66 12.11
C SER A 27 8.67 2.47 12.69
N ASN A 28 8.68 2.12 13.99
CA ASN A 28 7.59 1.92 14.96
C ASN A 28 6.99 0.49 15.01
N PRO A 29 7.11 -0.20 16.16
CA PRO A 29 6.63 -1.55 16.33
C PRO A 29 5.12 -1.54 16.62
N ASN A 30 4.34 -2.18 15.75
CA ASN A 30 3.06 -2.78 16.11
C ASN A 30 2.74 -3.90 15.12
N ILE A 31 2.28 -5.02 15.66
CA ILE A 31 2.02 -6.29 14.97
C ILE A 31 0.79 -6.13 14.06
N VAL A 32 0.71 -6.83 12.91
CA VAL A 32 -0.42 -7.73 12.50
C VAL A 32 -0.43 -8.12 11.00
N GLN A 33 -0.74 -9.41 10.78
CA GLN A 33 -1.68 -10.00 9.82
C GLN A 33 -2.06 -9.22 8.54
N ALA A 34 -1.85 -9.86 7.38
CA ALA A 34 -2.30 -9.34 6.09
C ALA A 34 -3.80 -9.61 5.82
N ALA A 35 -4.68 -8.68 6.20
CA ALA A 35 -6.03 -8.56 5.62
C ALA A 35 -6.58 -7.12 5.69
N THR A 36 -6.67 -6.46 4.54
CA THR A 36 -7.52 -5.27 4.24
C THR A 36 -7.64 -4.18 5.31
N THR A 37 -6.53 -3.59 5.77
CA THR A 37 -6.56 -2.35 6.55
C THR A 37 -6.78 -1.14 5.62
N LYS A 38 -7.60 -0.16 6.05
CA LYS A 38 -7.93 1.03 5.26
C LYS A 38 -6.65 1.82 4.94
N GLY A 39 -6.21 1.80 3.68
CA GLY A 39 -4.85 2.19 3.27
C GLY A 39 -4.42 3.64 3.49
N LEU A 40 -5.29 4.52 4.02
CA LEU A 40 -4.97 5.92 4.30
C LEU A 40 -4.08 6.05 5.55
N LYS A 41 -2.79 6.30 5.34
CA LYS A 41 -1.84 6.69 6.38
C LYS A 41 -1.70 8.21 6.40
N LYS A 42 -2.08 8.85 7.51
CA LYS A 42 -1.79 10.28 7.74
C LYS A 42 -0.27 10.51 7.75
N ILE A 43 0.17 11.62 7.20
CA ILE A 43 1.56 12.06 7.10
C ILE A 43 1.67 13.54 7.47
N THR A 44 2.88 14.02 7.77
CA THR A 44 3.16 15.46 7.86
C THR A 44 2.73 16.14 6.56
N THR A 45 1.98 17.24 6.68
CA THR A 45 1.49 18.00 5.53
C THR A 45 2.67 18.46 4.66
N LYS A 46 2.72 17.98 3.43
CA LYS A 46 3.79 18.23 2.47
C LYS A 46 3.23 18.83 1.18
N LYS A 47 4.00 19.70 0.54
CA LYS A 47 3.65 20.29 -0.76
C LYS A 47 4.23 19.41 -1.87
N ILE A 48 3.39 19.00 -2.81
CA ILE A 48 3.79 18.19 -3.96
C ILE A 48 3.47 18.94 -5.25
N ARG A 49 4.35 18.82 -6.25
CA ARG A 49 4.17 19.39 -7.59
C ARG A 49 4.12 18.27 -8.63
N VAL A 50 3.19 18.36 -9.56
CA VAL A 50 3.05 17.40 -10.66
C VAL A 50 4.18 17.62 -11.67
N LYS A 51 4.96 16.56 -11.96
CA LYS A 51 6.10 16.63 -12.90
C LYS A 51 5.76 16.14 -14.31
N VAL A 52 4.73 15.30 -14.47
CA VAL A 52 4.27 14.75 -15.75
C VAL A 52 3.22 15.65 -16.42
N SER A 53 3.11 15.59 -17.75
CA SER A 53 2.16 16.42 -18.55
C SER A 53 0.70 16.29 -18.10
N LYS A 54 0.24 15.05 -17.86
CA LYS A 54 -1.06 14.72 -17.27
C LYS A 54 -0.87 13.62 -16.22
N ALA A 55 -1.09 13.92 -14.95
CA ALA A 55 -1.10 12.94 -13.87
C ALA A 55 -2.52 12.41 -13.65
N GLN A 56 -2.75 11.15 -14.01
CA GLN A 56 -3.99 10.44 -13.76
C GLN A 56 -4.33 10.45 -12.25
N LEU A 57 -5.56 10.80 -11.90
CA LEU A 57 -6.07 10.65 -10.54
C LEU A 57 -6.77 9.30 -10.34
N TYR A 58 -6.78 8.86 -9.09
CA TYR A 58 -7.33 7.59 -8.64
C TYR A 58 -8.22 7.81 -7.42
N ASN A 59 -9.18 6.93 -7.19
CA ASN A 59 -9.99 6.94 -5.97
C ASN A 59 -9.31 6.21 -4.81
N GLN A 60 -9.92 6.23 -3.62
CA GLN A 60 -9.44 5.51 -2.42
C GLN A 60 -9.21 3.99 -2.64
N LYS A 61 -9.88 3.38 -3.63
CA LYS A 61 -9.72 1.95 -4.02
C LYS A 61 -8.65 1.74 -5.12
N GLY A 62 -7.95 2.80 -5.54
CA GLY A 62 -6.96 2.73 -6.63
C GLY A 62 -7.55 2.61 -8.04
N LYS A 63 -8.86 2.83 -8.23
CA LYS A 63 -9.50 2.89 -9.56
C LYS A 63 -9.29 4.28 -10.16
N LYS A 64 -8.92 4.35 -11.45
CA LYS A 64 -8.81 5.62 -12.19
C LYS A 64 -10.15 6.37 -12.17
N ILE A 65 -10.10 7.70 -12.07
CA ILE A 65 -11.25 8.60 -12.26
C ILE A 65 -11.06 9.45 -13.53
N SER A 66 -12.11 10.04 -14.09
CA SER A 66 -12.02 10.84 -15.33
C SER A 66 -11.22 12.15 -15.19
N ARG A 67 -10.74 12.48 -13.98
CA ARG A 67 -9.94 13.68 -13.71
C ARG A 67 -8.44 13.40 -13.76
N CYS A 68 -7.67 14.41 -14.14
CA CYS A 68 -6.22 14.41 -14.08
C CYS A 68 -5.71 15.79 -13.63
N LEU A 69 -4.48 15.84 -13.14
CA LEU A 69 -3.76 17.09 -12.85
C LEU A 69 -2.76 17.37 -13.97
N THR A 70 -2.57 18.63 -14.32
CA THR A 70 -1.60 19.05 -15.34
C THR A 70 -0.19 19.23 -14.75
N LYS A 71 0.83 19.24 -15.61
CA LYS A 71 2.21 19.55 -15.19
C LYS A 71 2.26 20.91 -14.50
N GLY A 72 2.99 20.98 -13.40
CA GLY A 72 3.21 22.21 -12.66
C GLY A 72 2.19 22.50 -11.56
N THR A 73 1.00 21.87 -11.57
CA THR A 73 0.01 21.97 -10.48
C THR A 73 0.66 21.61 -9.15
N THR A 74 0.40 22.39 -8.10
CA THR A 74 0.83 22.08 -6.73
C THR A 74 -0.36 21.69 -5.86
N CYS A 75 -0.18 20.66 -5.04
CA CYS A 75 -1.18 20.17 -4.11
C CYS A 75 -0.57 20.07 -2.70
N LYS A 76 -1.37 20.33 -1.67
CA LYS A 76 -1.00 20.01 -0.28
C LYS A 76 -1.49 18.58 -0.01
N THR A 77 -0.63 17.72 0.52
CA THR A 77 -0.99 16.35 0.89
C THR A 77 -0.62 16.07 2.34
N SER A 78 -1.59 15.61 3.12
CA SER A 78 -1.47 15.24 4.54
C SER A 78 -1.79 13.76 4.78
N GLU A 79 -2.09 13.01 3.72
CA GLU A 79 -2.45 11.59 3.75
C GLU A 79 -1.87 10.90 2.52
N LYS A 80 -1.26 9.73 2.72
CA LYS A 80 -0.86 8.82 1.63
C LYS A 80 -1.67 7.54 1.69
N ASN A 81 -1.89 6.93 0.54
CA ASN A 81 -2.58 5.65 0.40
C ASN A 81 -1.65 4.65 -0.32
N THR A 82 -1.54 3.42 0.16
CA THR A 82 -0.77 2.36 -0.51
C THR A 82 -1.74 1.32 -1.06
N VAL A 83 -1.90 1.27 -2.38
CA VAL A 83 -2.83 0.36 -3.06
C VAL A 83 -2.05 -0.51 -4.04
N LYS A 84 -2.10 -1.84 -3.85
CA LYS A 84 -1.33 -2.82 -4.65
C LYS A 84 0.16 -2.47 -4.76
N GLY A 85 0.80 -2.20 -3.62
CA GLY A 85 2.22 -1.80 -3.54
C GLY A 85 2.55 -0.39 -4.05
N CYS A 86 1.67 0.24 -4.84
CA CYS A 86 1.88 1.61 -5.32
C CYS A 86 1.51 2.63 -4.23
N THR A 87 2.38 3.63 -4.00
CA THR A 87 2.07 4.77 -3.12
C THR A 87 1.36 5.88 -3.90
N TYR A 88 0.30 6.42 -3.31
CA TYR A 88 -0.47 7.55 -3.80
C TYR A 88 -0.57 8.63 -2.72
N TYR A 89 -0.66 9.88 -3.11
CA TYR A 89 -0.88 11.03 -2.21
C TYR A 89 -2.29 11.57 -2.39
N LYS A 90 -3.00 11.82 -1.29
CA LYS A 90 -4.31 12.46 -1.30
C LYS A 90 -4.15 13.92 -1.71
N VAL A 91 -4.93 14.36 -2.69
CA VAL A 91 -4.94 15.74 -3.22
C VAL A 91 -6.30 16.42 -3.10
N GLY A 92 -7.36 15.66 -2.83
CA GLY A 92 -8.73 16.13 -2.68
C GLY A 92 -9.62 15.14 -1.92
N LYS A 93 -10.94 15.34 -1.97
CA LYS A 93 -11.91 14.39 -1.40
C LYS A 93 -11.97 13.16 -2.28
N ASP A 94 -11.55 12.01 -1.75
CA ASP A 94 -11.43 10.74 -2.48
C ASP A 94 -10.49 10.77 -3.71
N GLU A 95 -9.66 11.81 -3.86
CA GLU A 95 -8.76 11.99 -5.00
C GLU A 95 -7.29 11.77 -4.63
N PHE A 96 -6.64 10.87 -5.35
CA PHE A 96 -5.27 10.42 -5.08
C PHE A 96 -4.42 10.46 -6.35
N VAL A 97 -3.21 11.01 -6.25
CA VAL A 97 -2.21 11.04 -7.35
C VAL A 97 -1.07 10.07 -7.04
N ARG A 98 -0.52 9.39 -8.05
CA ARG A 98 0.64 8.50 -7.85
C ARG A 98 1.86 9.28 -7.39
N ALA A 99 2.58 8.75 -6.40
CA ALA A 99 3.82 9.33 -5.90
C ALA A 99 4.88 9.46 -7.02
N SER A 100 4.95 8.50 -7.94
CA SER A 100 5.87 8.53 -9.08
C SER A 100 5.59 9.63 -10.11
N SER A 101 4.38 10.20 -10.14
CA SER A 101 3.96 11.28 -11.05
C SER A 101 4.20 12.68 -10.49
N VAL A 102 4.60 12.80 -9.22
CA VAL A 102 4.83 14.05 -8.51
C VAL A 102 6.26 14.13 -7.96
N ARG A 103 6.65 15.32 -7.50
CA ARG A 103 7.87 15.60 -6.73
C ARG A 103 7.47 16.42 -5.50
N SER A 104 8.08 16.18 -4.35
CA SER A 104 7.96 17.13 -3.23
C SER A 104 8.68 18.42 -3.58
N ILE A 105 8.04 19.54 -3.26
CA ILE A 105 8.64 20.86 -3.14
C ILE A 105 8.51 21.35 -1.70
#